data_AF-A0A378FR65-F1
#
_entry.id   AF-A0A378FR65-F1
#
_cell.length_a   1.000
_cell.length_b   1.000
_cell.length_c   1.000
_cell.angle_alpha   90.00
_cell.angle_beta   90.00
_cell.angle_gamma   90.00
#
_symmetry.space_group_name_H-M   'P 1'
#
loop_
_entity.id
_entity.type
_entity.pdbx_description
1 polymer ?
#
loop_
_entity_poly.entity_id
_entity_poly.type
_entity_poly.pdbx_seq_one_letter_code
_entity_poly.pdbx_strand_id
1 'polypeptide(L)' 'MFFNVNTSPFCGKEGKFVTSRQILDRLNKELVHNVALRVEETEDADAFRVSGRGELHLSVLIEKHAS' A
#
# COMPACT_ATOMS: atom_id res chain seq x y z
N MET A 1 4.18 -7.89 -4.18
CA MET A 1 4.72 -7.22 -2.98
C MET A 1 3.65 -7.25 -1.90
N PHE A 2 4.01 -7.36 -0.62
CA PHE A 2 3.06 -7.20 0.48
C PHE A 2 3.18 -5.78 1.06
N PHE A 3 2.06 -5.10 1.18
CA PHE A 3 1.92 -3.81 1.84
C PHE A 3 1.27 -4.04 3.18
N ASN A 4 2.03 -3.82 4.24
CA ASN A 4 1.55 -4.03 5.59
C ASN A 4 1.49 -2.70 6.33
N VAL A 5 0.56 -2.61 7.29
CA VAL A 5 0.57 -1.54 8.27
C VAL A 5 1.87 -1.60 9.07
N ASN A 6 2.46 -0.42 9.31
CA ASN A 6 3.65 -0.34 10.15
C ASN A 6 3.27 -0.65 11.61
N THR A 7 3.71 -1.77 12.14
CA THR A 7 3.49 -2.20 13.53
C THR A 7 4.68 -1.90 14.45
N SER A 8 5.69 -1.17 13.96
CA SER A 8 6.87 -0.77 14.73
C SER A 8 6.51 0.22 15.85
N PRO A 9 7.25 0.25 16.98
CA PRO A 9 7.09 1.26 18.03
C PRO A 9 7.34 2.71 17.56
N PHE A 10 7.85 2.91 16.34
CA PHE A 10 8.00 4.21 15.70
C PHE A 10 6.83 4.56 14.76
N CYS A 11 5.83 3.69 14.61
CA CYS A 11 4.65 3.97 13.81
C CYS A 11 3.93 5.23 14.33
N GLY A 12 3.56 6.13 13.40
CA GLY A 12 2.90 7.40 13.72
C GLY A 12 3.83 8.54 14.12
N LYS A 13 5.15 8.31 14.24
CA LYS A 13 6.13 9.40 14.45
C LYS A 13 6.53 10.09 13.14
N GLU A 14 6.58 9.34 12.04
CA GLU A 14 6.78 9.84 10.68
C GLU A 14 5.82 9.11 9.74
N GLY A 15 5.03 9.85 8.96
CA GLY A 15 3.98 9.33 8.06
C GLY A 15 2.55 9.62 8.54
N LYS A 16 1.73 10.23 7.68
CA LYS A 16 0.34 10.65 7.98
C LYS A 16 -0.72 9.54 7.88
N PHE A 17 -0.37 8.36 7.36
CA PHE A 17 -1.32 7.29 7.04
C PHE A 17 -0.85 5.98 7.65
N VAL A 18 -1.42 5.63 8.80
CA VAL A 18 -0.95 4.52 9.65
C VAL A 18 -2.00 3.43 9.87
N THR A 19 -3.20 3.59 9.31
CA THR A 19 -4.29 2.60 9.46
C THR A 19 -4.46 1.78 8.18
N SER A 20 -4.76 0.49 8.33
CA SER A 20 -5.06 -0.43 7.22
C SER A 20 -6.12 0.17 6.27
N ARG A 21 -7.16 0.79 6.83
CA ARG A 21 -8.24 1.42 6.06
C ARG A 21 -7.77 2.60 5.18
N GLN A 22 -6.83 3.41 5.66
CA GLN A 22 -6.25 4.50 4.86
C GLN A 22 -5.36 3.96 3.74
N ILE A 23 -4.61 2.89 3.99
CA ILE A 23 -3.80 2.21 2.98
C ILE A 23 -4.71 1.64 1.89
N LEU A 24 -5.78 0.94 2.26
CA LEU A 24 -6.75 0.37 1.34
C LEU A 24 -7.45 1.44 0.47
N ASP A 25 -7.87 2.57 1.05
CA ASP A 25 -8.47 3.68 0.29
C ASP A 25 -7.49 4.25 -0.77
N ARG A 26 -6.22 4.40 -0.40
CA ARG A 26 -5.17 4.85 -1.33
C ARG A 26 -4.91 3.84 -2.45
N LEU A 27 -4.78 2.56 -2.11
CA LEU A 27 -4.60 1.50 -3.09
C LEU A 27 -5.79 1.44 -4.05
N ASN A 28 -7.02 1.59 -3.56
CA ASN A 28 -8.22 1.68 -4.39
C ASN A 28 -8.23 2.91 -5.31
N LYS A 29 -7.80 4.08 -4.83
CA LYS A 29 -7.64 5.26 -5.69
C LYS A 29 -6.59 5.06 -6.78
N GLU A 30 -5.49 4.37 -6.48
CA GLU A 30 -4.46 4.09 -7.47
C GLU A 30 -4.96 3.08 -8.51
N LEU A 31 -5.74 2.06 -8.10
CA LEU A 31 -6.39 1.10 -9.02
C LEU A 31 -7.27 1.77 -10.08
N VAL A 32 -7.93 2.90 -9.76
CA VAL A 32 -8.75 3.66 -10.71
C VAL A 32 -7.91 4.21 -11.87
N HIS A 33 -6.70 4.67 -11.58
CA HIS A 33 -5.81 5.28 -12.57
C HIS A 33 -4.86 4.25 -13.21
N ASN A 34 -4.70 3.09 -12.57
CA ASN A 34 -3.67 2.12 -12.88
C ASN A 34 -4.25 0.72 -13.10
N VAL A 35 -4.70 0.47 -14.34
CA VAL A 35 -5.33 -0.79 -14.77
C VAL A 35 -4.41 -2.02 -14.65
N ALA A 36 -3.09 -1.81 -14.56
CA ALA A 36 -2.11 -2.87 -14.43
C ALA A 36 -1.84 -3.26 -12.97
N LEU A 37 -2.40 -2.52 -12.01
CA LEU A 37 -2.30 -2.81 -10.59
C LEU A 37 -3.43 -3.77 -10.18
N ARG A 38 -3.10 -4.70 -9.30
CA ARG A 38 -4.03 -5.61 -8.63
C ARG A 38 -3.74 -5.58 -7.14
N VAL A 39 -4.78 -5.46 -6.34
CA VAL A 39 -4.69 -5.46 -4.88
C VAL A 39 -5.60 -6.58 -4.39
N GLU A 40 -5.06 -7.47 -3.57
CA GLU A 40 -5.75 -8.58 -2.94
C GLU A 40 -5.64 -8.40 -1.43
N GLU A 41 -6.78 -8.49 -0.73
CA GLU A 41 -6.82 -8.58 0.72
C GLU A 41 -6.30 -9.96 1.16
N THR A 42 -5.52 -10.00 2.23
CA THR A 42 -4.98 -11.26 2.75
C THR A 42 -5.75 -11.71 4.00
N GLU A 43 -5.37 -12.85 4.57
CA GLU A 43 -5.94 -13.34 5.83
C GLU A 43 -5.67 -12.37 7.00
N ASP A 44 -4.64 -11.53 6.88
CA ASP A 44 -4.32 -10.46 7.80
C ASP A 44 -4.94 -9.14 7.30
N ALA A 45 -5.81 -8.55 8.13
CA ALA A 45 -6.50 -7.30 7.84
C ALA A 45 -5.55 -6.10 7.70
N ASP A 46 -4.32 -6.24 8.19
CA ASP A 46 -3.28 -5.23 8.09
C ASP A 46 -2.30 -5.50 6.94
N ALA A 47 -2.52 -6.53 6.13
CA ALA A 47 -1.67 -6.90 5.00
C ALA A 47 -2.45 -6.99 3.68
N PHE A 48 -1.91 -6.30 2.67
CA PHE A 48 -2.45 -6.27 1.32
C PHE A 48 -1.43 -6.78 0.32
N ARG A 49 -1.82 -7.72 -0.53
CA ARG A 49 -0.97 -8.20 -1.61
C ARG A 49 -1.18 -7.33 -2.84
N VAL A 50 -0.13 -6.63 -3.24
CA VAL A 50 -0.12 -5.75 -4.42
C VAL A 50 0.72 -6.37 -5.52
N SER A 51 0.12 -6.50 -6.70
CA SER A 51 0.74 -7.05 -7.91
C SER A 51 0.64 -6.03 -9.05
N GLY A 52 1.70 -5.87 -9.84
CA GLY A 52 1.76 -4.91 -10.94
C GLY A 52 2.58 -5.45 -12.13
N ARG A 53 2.64 -4.67 -13.22
CA ARG A 53 3.35 -5.03 -14.48
C ARG A 53 4.90 -5.11 -14.39
N GLY A 54 5.47 -5.13 -13.18
CA GLY A 54 6.91 -5.14 -12.94
C GLY A 54 7.28 -4.48 -11.61
N GLU A 55 8.50 -4.72 -11.16
CA GLU A 55 9.04 -4.22 -9.87
C GLU A 55 9.08 -2.68 -9.81
N LEU A 56 9.45 -2.04 -10.93
CA LEU A 56 9.52 -0.57 -11.06
C LEU A 56 8.17 0.10 -10.80
N HIS A 57 7.08 -0.57 -11.14
CA HIS A 57 5.73 -0.07 -10.92
C HIS A 57 5.36 -0.03 -9.42
N LEU A 58 5.85 -1.01 -8.67
CA LEU A 58 5.65 -1.11 -7.23
C LEU A 58 6.51 -0.08 -6.49
N SER A 59 7.74 0.17 -6.94
CA SER A 59 8.63 1.17 -6.33
C SER A 59 8.08 2.60 -6.44
N VAL A 60 7.50 2.97 -7.59
CA VAL A 60 6.85 4.29 -7.77
C VAL A 60 5.65 4.45 -6.84
N LEU A 61 4.91 3.38 -6.61
CA LEU A 61 3.75 3.38 -5.72
C LEU A 61 4.18 3.57 -4.25
N ILE A 62 5.29 2.93 -3.83
CA ILE A 62 5.86 3.13 -2.49
C ILE A 62 6.36 4.57 -2.32
N GLU A 63 7.12 5.10 -3.29
CA GLU A 63 7.70 6.45 -3.24
C GLU A 63 6.60 7.53 -3.16
N LYS A 64 5.54 7.42 -3.98
CA LYS A 64 4.39 8.35 -3.93
C LYS A 64 3.63 8.32 -2.61
N HIS A 65 3.77 7.26 -1.82
CA HIS A 65 3.05 7.10 -0.56
C HIS A 65 3.91 7.33 0.69
N ALA A 66 5.24 7.27 0.56
CA ALA A 66 6.20 7.58 1.60
C ALA A 66 6.39 9.08 1.84
N SER A 67 6.16 9.92 0.82
CA SER A 67 6.25 11.39 0.90
C SER A 67 4.97 12.09 1.37
#